data_AF-A0A927F777-F1
#
_entry.id   AF-A0A927F777-F1
#
_cell.length_a   1.000
_cell.length_b   1.000
_cell.length_c   1.000
_cell.angle_alpha   90.00
_cell.angle_beta   90.00
_cell.angle_gamma   90.00
#
_symmetry.space_group_name_H-M   'P 1'
#
loop_
_entity.id
_entity.type
_entity.pdbx_description
1 polymer ?
#
loop_
_entity_poly.entity_id
_entity_poly.type
_entity_poly.pdbx_seq_one_letter_code
_entity_poly.pdbx_strand_id
1 'polypeptide(L)'
;MLTKTSSGTLMRISRLSRVAGFTAATLALLAGSARAKSLKDLEIERVASEPESELAAVRRQLLEIDQRIDAVEKQAMLHAGPKAAEADYVEELKKAAIEKSPAIEDKFERQDELIEALSGNPQLRMAPEERSPEFVEKLDEFKGLRNEINPVVQSVSSDPAVRESYQEFQDTVLARMKELEPETADLLAQRAELAERFEALSDQPM
;
A
#
# COMPACT_ATOMS: atom_id res chain seq x y z
N MET A 1 6.05 36.03 28.34
CA MET A 1 6.69 35.78 27.04
C MET A 1 7.21 34.36 27.04
N LEU A 2 6.49 33.44 26.38
CA LEU A 2 6.91 32.07 26.14
C LEU A 2 6.57 31.77 24.68
N THR A 3 7.58 31.82 23.82
CA THR A 3 7.49 31.43 22.41
C THR A 3 7.42 29.91 22.33
N LYS A 4 6.21 29.37 22.16
CA LYS A 4 6.00 28.02 21.63
C LYS A 4 6.23 28.09 20.12
N THR A 5 7.41 27.73 19.66
CA THR A 5 7.66 27.47 18.23
C THR A 5 7.19 26.07 17.89
N SER A 6 6.36 26.00 16.85
CA SER A 6 5.75 24.83 16.23
C SER A 6 6.70 23.63 16.11
N SER A 7 6.37 22.56 16.84
CA SER A 7 6.86 21.20 16.61
C SER A 7 5.64 20.26 16.46
N GLY A 8 4.68 20.66 15.63
CA GLY A 8 3.39 19.99 15.48
C GLY A 8 2.99 19.62 14.06
N THR A 9 3.76 20.03 13.05
CA THR A 9 3.33 19.94 11.64
C THR A 9 3.80 18.66 10.93
N LEU A 10 4.52 17.76 11.61
CA LEU A 10 5.06 16.52 11.01
C LEU A 10 4.29 15.24 11.39
N MET A 11 3.19 15.33 12.16
CA MET A 11 2.54 14.15 12.75
C MET A 11 1.26 13.65 12.07
N ARG A 12 0.93 14.08 10.83
CA ARG A 12 -0.33 13.67 10.16
C ARG A 12 -0.20 13.25 8.69
N ILE A 13 0.94 12.72 8.26
CA ILE A 13 1.04 11.92 7.01
C ILE A 13 0.83 10.42 7.36
N SER A 14 -0.17 10.14 8.20
CA SER A 14 -0.44 8.80 8.72
C SER A 14 -1.51 8.09 7.89
N ARG A 15 -1.33 8.00 6.57
CA ARG A 15 -2.04 7.05 5.68
C ARG A 15 -1.23 6.64 4.43
N LEU A 16 0.10 6.64 4.51
CA LEU A 16 0.94 5.79 3.64
C LEU A 16 1.24 4.43 4.30
N SER A 17 0.75 4.21 5.52
CA SER A 17 0.80 2.96 6.25
C SER A 17 -0.20 1.93 5.69
N ARG A 18 -0.15 1.63 4.39
CA ARG A 18 -0.59 0.32 3.92
C ARG A 18 0.53 -0.65 4.30
N VAL A 19 0.38 -1.19 5.50
CA VAL A 19 0.88 -2.49 5.98
C VAL A 19 2.13 -3.00 5.25
N ALA A 20 3.25 -2.94 5.98
CA ALA A 20 4.45 -3.70 5.70
C ALA A 20 4.10 -5.12 5.19
N GLY A 21 4.61 -5.45 4.01
CA GLY A 21 4.89 -6.84 3.74
C GLY A 21 4.89 -7.31 2.30
N PHE A 22 4.55 -6.53 1.26
CA PHE A 22 4.61 -7.06 -0.10
C PHE A 22 4.81 -5.99 -1.18
N THR A 23 5.80 -6.21 -2.04
CA THR A 23 6.16 -5.36 -3.18
C THR A 23 5.00 -5.20 -4.16
N ALA A 24 5.09 -4.19 -5.03
CA ALA A 24 4.17 -4.02 -6.16
C ALA A 24 4.07 -5.29 -7.05
N ALA A 25 5.12 -6.12 -7.10
CA ALA A 25 5.14 -7.39 -7.83
C ALA A 25 4.23 -8.46 -7.20
N THR A 26 4.13 -8.50 -5.87
CA THR A 26 3.18 -9.40 -5.19
C THR A 26 1.76 -8.86 -5.22
N LEU A 27 1.60 -7.53 -5.24
CA LEU A 27 0.31 -6.89 -5.55
C LEU A 27 -0.15 -7.23 -6.98
N ALA A 28 0.78 -7.33 -7.94
CA ALA A 28 0.51 -7.72 -9.31
C ALA A 28 0.18 -9.22 -9.46
N LEU A 29 0.78 -10.08 -8.65
CA LEU A 29 0.42 -11.51 -8.57
C LEU A 29 -0.98 -11.71 -7.95
N LEU A 30 -1.41 -10.81 -7.06
CA LEU A 30 -2.77 -10.75 -6.52
C LEU A 30 -3.82 -10.17 -7.49
N ALA A 31 -3.40 -9.43 -8.51
CA ALA A 31 -4.32 -8.90 -9.52
C ALA A 31 -4.85 -9.98 -10.47
N GLY A 32 -4.30 -11.20 -10.40
CA GLY A 32 -4.83 -12.39 -11.04
C GLY A 32 -5.79 -13.16 -10.13
N SER A 33 -7.10 -12.92 -10.27
CA SER A 33 -8.26 -13.55 -9.59
C SER A 33 -8.55 -13.16 -8.13
N ALA A 34 -8.77 -11.88 -7.92
CA ALA A 34 -10.03 -11.53 -7.30
C ALA A 34 -10.56 -10.36 -8.08
N ARG A 35 -11.72 -10.53 -8.69
CA ARG A 35 -12.62 -9.40 -8.94
C ARG A 35 -12.98 -8.87 -7.55
N ALA A 36 -12.06 -8.14 -6.93
CA ALA A 36 -12.41 -7.16 -5.92
C ALA A 36 -13.49 -6.35 -6.62
N LYS A 37 -14.72 -6.40 -6.08
CA LYS A 37 -15.81 -5.55 -6.54
C LYS A 37 -15.20 -4.18 -6.75
N SER A 38 -15.13 -3.76 -8.01
CA SER A 38 -14.57 -2.46 -8.29
C SER A 38 -15.49 -1.48 -7.56
N LEU A 39 -14.97 -0.34 -7.13
CA LEU A 39 -15.80 0.74 -6.60
C LEU A 39 -16.95 1.13 -7.55
N LYS A 40 -16.92 0.71 -8.84
CA LYS A 40 -18.04 0.83 -9.79
C LYS A 40 -19.24 -0.06 -9.48
N ASP A 41 -19.08 -1.17 -8.76
CA ASP A 41 -20.17 -2.12 -8.44
C ASP A 41 -20.95 -1.73 -7.18
N LEU A 42 -20.50 -0.72 -6.42
CA LEU A 42 -21.23 -0.13 -5.29
C LEU A 42 -22.01 1.14 -5.67
N GLU A 43 -21.97 1.53 -6.95
CA GLU A 43 -22.48 2.82 -7.42
C GLU A 43 -23.60 2.65 -8.47
N ILE A 44 -24.51 1.70 -8.24
CA ILE A 44 -25.82 1.68 -8.93
C ILE A 44 -26.92 1.23 -7.95
N GLU A 45 -27.04 1.89 -6.80
CA GLU A 45 -28.34 2.01 -6.14
C GLU A 45 -28.31 3.14 -5.11
N ARG A 46 -29.28 4.05 -5.20
CA ARG A 46 -29.44 5.30 -4.44
C ARG A 46 -28.56 6.50 -4.85
N VAL A 47 -28.66 6.89 -6.11
CA VAL A 47 -28.77 8.33 -6.43
C VAL A 47 -30.24 8.69 -6.41
N ALA A 48 -30.81 8.81 -5.22
CA ALA A 48 -32.11 9.41 -5.01
C ALA A 48 -32.05 10.22 -3.70
N SER A 49 -31.88 11.53 -3.87
CA SER A 49 -32.29 12.59 -2.95
C SER A 49 -31.78 12.51 -1.50
N GLU A 50 -30.55 12.96 -1.28
CA GLU A 50 -30.21 13.75 -0.09
C GLU A 50 -29.55 15.04 -0.60
N PRO A 51 -29.74 16.21 0.06
CA PRO A 51 -28.86 17.35 -0.22
C PRO A 51 -27.43 16.85 -0.09
N GLU A 52 -26.52 17.19 -1.03
CA GLU A 52 -25.11 16.78 -0.91
C GLU A 52 -24.61 17.22 0.47
N SER A 53 -24.57 16.27 1.42
CA SER A 53 -24.07 16.57 2.74
C SER A 53 -22.62 16.96 2.55
N GLU A 54 -22.18 17.97 3.30
CA GLU A 54 -20.79 18.43 3.26
C GLU A 54 -19.81 17.25 3.41
N LEU A 55 -20.20 16.24 4.21
CA LEU A 55 -19.49 14.99 4.38
C LEU A 55 -19.35 14.18 3.07
N ALA A 56 -20.42 14.06 2.26
CA ALA A 56 -20.39 13.35 0.98
C ALA A 56 -19.49 14.07 -0.04
N ALA A 57 -19.53 15.41 -0.06
CA ALA A 57 -18.67 16.23 -0.92
C ALA A 57 -17.18 16.08 -0.52
N VAL A 58 -16.86 16.20 0.77
CA VAL A 58 -15.49 16.02 1.29
C VAL A 58 -14.98 14.60 1.03
N ARG A 59 -15.82 13.58 1.18
CA ARG A 59 -15.46 12.18 0.85
C ARG A 59 -15.11 12.01 -0.62
N ARG A 60 -15.87 12.63 -1.54
CA ARG A 60 -15.59 12.59 -2.98
C ARG A 60 -14.25 13.26 -3.30
N GLN A 61 -14.00 14.45 -2.74
CA GLN A 61 -12.73 15.18 -2.93
C GLN A 61 -11.52 14.41 -2.39
N LEU A 62 -11.65 13.76 -1.22
CA LEU A 62 -10.61 12.88 -0.69
C LEU A 62 -10.27 11.74 -1.66
N LEU A 63 -11.30 11.09 -2.23
CA LEU A 63 -11.10 10.00 -3.17
C LEU A 63 -10.38 10.46 -4.44
N GLU A 64 -10.73 11.63 -4.97
CA GLU A 64 -10.08 12.20 -6.16
C GLU A 64 -8.60 12.53 -5.92
N ILE A 65 -8.29 13.14 -4.77
CA ILE A 65 -6.91 13.46 -4.40
C ILE A 65 -6.10 12.19 -4.12
N ASP A 66 -6.67 11.21 -3.41
CA ASP A 66 -6.04 9.91 -3.19
C ASP A 66 -5.72 9.22 -4.53
N GLN A 67 -6.63 9.26 -5.51
CA GLN A 67 -6.39 8.70 -6.84
C GLN A 67 -5.26 9.40 -7.58
N ARG A 68 -5.16 10.73 -7.49
CA ARG A 68 -4.08 11.50 -8.13
C ARG A 68 -2.74 11.20 -7.47
N ILE A 69 -2.67 11.19 -6.14
CA ILE A 69 -1.48 10.81 -5.38
C ILE A 69 -1.04 9.38 -5.76
N ASP A 70 -1.96 8.41 -5.74
CA ASP A 70 -1.68 7.01 -6.12
C ASP A 70 -1.16 6.92 -7.58
N ALA A 71 -1.63 7.78 -8.49
CA ALA A 71 -1.16 7.80 -9.88
C ALA A 71 0.28 8.33 -10.00
N VAL A 72 0.61 9.43 -9.30
CA VAL A 72 1.96 10.00 -9.27
C VAL A 72 2.94 9.05 -8.59
N GLU A 73 2.54 8.43 -7.48
CA GLU A 73 3.33 7.43 -6.78
C GLU A 73 3.65 6.24 -7.70
N LYS A 74 2.66 5.70 -8.42
CA LYS A 74 2.88 4.63 -9.41
C LYS A 74 3.88 5.03 -10.48
N GLN A 75 3.82 6.26 -10.97
CA GLN A 75 4.79 6.76 -11.94
C GLN A 75 6.18 6.89 -11.33
N ALA A 76 6.28 7.39 -10.09
CA ALA A 76 7.54 7.46 -9.35
C ALA A 76 8.18 6.08 -9.20
N MET A 77 7.38 5.07 -8.84
CA MET A 77 7.80 3.68 -8.68
C MET A 77 8.25 2.98 -9.97
N LEU A 78 8.09 3.59 -11.15
CA LEU A 78 8.68 3.06 -12.38
C LEU A 78 10.19 3.35 -12.49
N HIS A 79 10.68 4.34 -11.74
CA HIS A 79 12.07 4.79 -11.78
C HIS A 79 13.01 3.93 -10.94
N ALA A 80 14.29 3.89 -11.35
CA ALA A 80 15.31 3.08 -10.72
C ALA A 80 15.58 3.45 -9.25
N GLY A 81 15.56 4.74 -8.88
CA GLY A 81 15.79 5.19 -7.51
C GLY A 81 14.77 4.61 -6.52
N PRO A 82 13.46 4.90 -6.68
CA PRO A 82 12.43 4.31 -5.84
C PRO A 82 12.41 2.77 -5.82
N LYS A 83 12.70 2.12 -6.96
CA LYS A 83 12.81 0.64 -7.00
C LYS A 83 14.00 0.10 -6.22
N ALA A 84 15.15 0.76 -6.28
CA ALA A 84 16.32 0.36 -5.50
C ALA A 84 16.04 0.52 -4.01
N ALA A 85 15.48 1.66 -3.60
CA ALA A 85 15.12 1.88 -2.21
C ALA A 85 14.02 0.92 -1.70
N GLU A 86 13.06 0.53 -2.54
CA GLU A 86 12.10 -0.54 -2.22
C GLU A 86 12.81 -1.88 -2.00
N ALA A 87 13.77 -2.23 -2.87
CA ALA A 87 14.53 -3.46 -2.75
C ALA A 87 15.37 -3.48 -1.46
N ASP A 88 16.06 -2.39 -1.14
CA ASP A 88 16.85 -2.25 0.08
C ASP A 88 15.99 -2.40 1.34
N TYR A 89 14.81 -1.77 1.36
CA TYR A 89 13.84 -1.94 2.44
C TYR A 89 13.35 -3.39 2.58
N VAL A 90 13.05 -4.05 1.47
CA VAL A 90 12.60 -5.46 1.48
C VAL A 90 13.70 -6.40 1.98
N GLU A 91 14.94 -6.18 1.58
CA GLU A 91 16.07 -6.97 2.07
C GLU A 91 16.31 -6.79 3.56
N GLU A 92 16.25 -5.55 4.08
CA GLU A 92 16.36 -5.30 5.52
C GLU A 92 15.18 -5.92 6.29
N LEU A 93 13.96 -5.90 5.74
CA LEU A 93 12.82 -6.62 6.30
C LEU A 93 13.04 -8.13 6.36
N LYS A 94 13.50 -8.74 5.25
CA LYS A 94 13.79 -10.17 5.17
C LYS A 94 14.85 -10.56 6.20
N LYS A 95 15.95 -9.82 6.23
CA LYS A 95 17.06 -10.03 7.17
C LYS A 95 16.60 -9.93 8.62
N ALA A 96 15.87 -8.88 8.99
CA ALA A 96 15.34 -8.74 10.34
C ALA A 96 14.36 -9.87 10.71
N ALA A 97 13.51 -10.28 9.77
CA ALA A 97 12.58 -11.39 9.97
C ALA A 97 13.30 -12.74 10.17
N ILE A 98 14.35 -13.01 9.39
CA ILE A 98 15.20 -14.21 9.50
C ILE A 98 15.99 -14.20 10.80
N GLU A 99 16.60 -13.07 11.17
CA GLU A 99 17.33 -12.93 12.43
C GLU A 99 16.44 -13.23 13.64
N LYS A 100 15.18 -12.76 13.60
CA LYS A 100 14.21 -13.03 14.66
C LYS A 100 13.67 -14.46 14.64
N SER A 101 13.52 -15.05 13.46
CA SER A 101 12.94 -16.38 13.28
C SER A 101 13.63 -17.12 12.12
N PRO A 102 14.78 -17.78 12.36
CA PRO A 102 15.56 -18.40 11.29
C PRO A 102 14.78 -19.43 10.46
N ALA A 103 13.80 -20.11 11.06
CA ALA A 103 12.91 -21.06 10.38
C ALA A 103 12.02 -20.43 9.28
N ILE A 104 12.04 -19.11 9.11
CA ILE A 104 11.31 -18.41 8.04
C ILE A 104 12.14 -18.25 6.77
N GLU A 105 13.46 -18.49 6.82
CA GLU A 105 14.38 -18.35 5.69
C GLU A 105 13.95 -19.25 4.51
N ASP A 106 13.81 -20.55 4.77
CA ASP A 106 13.30 -21.52 3.78
C ASP A 106 11.93 -21.12 3.20
N LYS A 107 11.09 -20.44 4.00
CA LYS A 107 9.76 -19.98 3.54
C LYS A 107 9.87 -18.78 2.61
N PHE A 108 10.82 -17.87 2.85
CA PHE A 108 11.12 -16.79 1.93
C PHE A 108 11.69 -17.33 0.61
N GLU A 109 12.64 -18.27 0.67
CA GLU A 109 13.18 -18.91 -0.53
C GLU A 109 12.07 -19.59 -1.34
N ARG A 110 11.24 -20.40 -0.66
CA ARG A 110 10.12 -21.08 -1.32
C ARG A 110 9.08 -20.11 -1.88
N GLN A 111 8.85 -19.00 -1.20
CA GLN A 111 7.98 -17.94 -1.69
C GLN A 111 8.53 -17.30 -2.97
N ASP A 112 9.84 -17.02 -3.01
CA ASP A 112 10.51 -16.43 -4.17
C ASP A 112 10.45 -17.39 -5.38
N GLU A 113 10.67 -18.70 -5.18
CA GLU A 113 10.48 -19.74 -6.22
C GLU A 113 9.04 -19.75 -6.76
N LEU A 114 8.04 -19.69 -5.89
CA LEU A 114 6.63 -19.67 -6.29
C LEU A 114 6.27 -18.39 -7.02
N ILE A 115 6.84 -17.25 -6.63
CA ILE A 115 6.66 -15.99 -7.37
C ILE A 115 7.19 -16.14 -8.78
N GLU A 116 8.40 -16.70 -8.97
CA GLU A 116 8.96 -16.93 -10.29
C GLU A 116 8.09 -17.88 -11.12
N ALA A 117 7.64 -19.00 -10.53
CA ALA A 117 6.81 -19.99 -11.20
C ALA A 117 5.40 -19.50 -11.57
N LEU A 118 4.83 -18.60 -10.76
CA LEU A 118 3.51 -18.01 -10.99
C LEU A 118 3.59 -16.77 -11.88
N SER A 119 4.72 -16.05 -11.88
CA SER A 119 4.91 -14.81 -12.65
C SER A 119 4.76 -15.06 -14.14
N GLY A 120 3.94 -14.22 -14.80
CA GLY A 120 3.68 -14.34 -16.23
C GLY A 120 2.82 -15.55 -16.63
N ASN A 121 2.37 -16.38 -15.68
CA ASN A 121 1.51 -17.52 -16.00
C ASN A 121 0.12 -17.02 -16.47
N PRO A 122 -0.36 -17.42 -17.67
CA PRO A 122 -1.63 -16.96 -18.20
C PRO A 122 -2.83 -17.33 -17.31
N GLN A 123 -2.71 -18.38 -16.50
CA GLN A 123 -3.75 -18.82 -15.58
C GLN A 123 -4.08 -17.80 -14.48
N LEU A 124 -3.17 -16.86 -14.19
CA LEU A 124 -3.46 -15.73 -13.30
C LEU A 124 -4.64 -14.89 -13.83
N ARG A 125 -4.80 -14.79 -15.16
CA ARG A 125 -5.86 -13.98 -15.80
C ARG A 125 -7.17 -14.75 -16.04
N MET A 126 -7.15 -16.06 -15.84
CA MET A 126 -8.31 -16.93 -16.04
C MET A 126 -9.23 -16.90 -14.80
N ALA A 127 -10.51 -17.21 -15.00
CA ALA A 127 -11.42 -17.38 -13.88
C ALA A 127 -10.95 -18.54 -12.98
N PRO A 128 -11.21 -18.51 -11.67
CA PRO A 128 -10.77 -19.55 -10.74
C PRO A 128 -11.12 -20.97 -11.20
N GLU A 129 -12.28 -21.13 -11.82
CA GLU A 129 -12.83 -22.40 -12.29
C GLU A 129 -12.13 -22.94 -13.54
N GLU A 130 -11.43 -22.07 -14.29
CA GLU A 130 -10.74 -22.41 -15.54
C GLU A 130 -9.26 -22.77 -15.32
N ARG A 131 -8.79 -22.73 -14.07
CA ARG A 131 -7.39 -22.98 -13.72
C ARG A 131 -7.11 -24.46 -13.57
N SER A 132 -5.88 -24.84 -13.92
CA SER A 132 -5.42 -26.20 -13.69
C SER A 132 -5.27 -26.45 -12.18
N PRO A 133 -5.56 -27.68 -11.71
CA PRO A 133 -5.36 -28.05 -10.31
C PRO A 133 -3.95 -27.77 -9.80
N GLU A 134 -2.92 -28.05 -10.63
CA GLU A 134 -1.51 -27.78 -10.29
C GLU A 134 -1.24 -26.28 -10.05
N PHE A 135 -1.88 -25.40 -10.83
CA PHE A 135 -1.73 -23.97 -10.65
C PHE A 135 -2.43 -23.49 -9.37
N VAL A 136 -3.62 -24.03 -9.10
CA VAL A 136 -4.35 -23.74 -7.85
C VAL A 136 -3.54 -24.19 -6.64
N GLU A 137 -2.92 -25.36 -6.68
CA GLU A 137 -2.04 -25.86 -5.61
C GLU A 137 -0.86 -24.93 -5.34
N LYS A 138 -0.12 -24.52 -6.39
CA LYS A 138 0.98 -23.54 -6.25
C LYS A 138 0.51 -22.19 -5.71
N LEU A 139 -0.66 -21.73 -6.14
CA LEU A 139 -1.24 -20.49 -5.66
C LEU A 139 -1.66 -20.57 -4.18
N ASP A 140 -2.21 -21.70 -3.76
CA ASP A 140 -2.61 -21.92 -2.37
C ASP A 140 -1.42 -22.15 -1.45
N GLU A 141 -0.36 -22.82 -1.93
CA GLU A 141 0.94 -22.90 -1.25
C GLU A 141 1.52 -21.50 -1.03
N PHE A 142 1.54 -20.67 -2.08
CA PHE A 142 1.99 -19.28 -1.99
C PHE A 142 1.22 -18.46 -0.95
N LYS A 143 -0.11 -18.61 -0.90
CA LYS A 143 -0.96 -17.96 0.13
C LYS A 143 -0.66 -18.49 1.53
N GLY A 144 -0.41 -19.79 1.68
CA GLY A 144 -0.03 -20.42 2.94
C GLY A 144 1.25 -19.82 3.50
N LEU A 145 2.32 -19.81 2.70
CA LEU A 145 3.60 -19.21 3.06
C LEU A 145 3.45 -17.75 3.46
N ARG A 146 2.64 -16.99 2.72
CA ARG A 146 2.34 -15.59 3.05
C ARG A 146 1.70 -15.43 4.43
N ASN A 147 0.75 -16.29 4.80
CA ASN A 147 0.10 -16.23 6.11
C ASN A 147 1.07 -16.55 7.25
N GLU A 148 2.11 -17.32 6.99
CA GLU A 148 3.15 -17.66 7.96
C GLU A 148 4.24 -16.58 8.06
N ILE A 149 4.61 -15.96 6.94
CA ILE A 149 5.62 -14.90 6.85
C ILE A 149 5.11 -13.57 7.44
N ASN A 150 3.87 -13.19 7.11
CA ASN A 150 3.30 -11.89 7.48
C ASN A 150 3.41 -11.55 8.97
N PRO A 151 3.04 -12.42 9.92
CA PRO A 151 3.14 -12.11 11.35
C PRO A 151 4.58 -11.83 11.79
N VAL A 152 5.57 -12.55 11.24
CA VAL A 152 6.98 -12.35 11.57
C VAL A 152 7.46 -11.01 11.04
N VAL A 153 7.18 -10.70 9.77
CA VAL A 153 7.48 -9.41 9.14
C VAL A 153 6.85 -8.25 9.90
N GLN A 154 5.57 -8.36 10.28
CA GLN A 154 4.90 -7.35 11.10
C GLN A 154 5.60 -7.14 12.45
N SER A 155 6.09 -8.22 13.04
CA SER A 155 6.77 -8.17 14.34
C SER A 155 8.16 -7.51 14.30
N VAL A 156 8.75 -7.34 13.11
CA VAL A 156 10.05 -6.64 12.89
C VAL A 156 9.89 -5.28 12.23
N SER A 157 8.68 -4.90 11.82
CA SER A 157 8.40 -3.59 11.20
C SER A 157 8.72 -2.38 12.08
N SER A 158 8.85 -2.59 13.39
CA SER A 158 9.25 -1.54 14.36
C SER A 158 10.75 -1.59 14.70
N ASP A 159 11.51 -2.50 14.10
CA ASP A 159 12.96 -2.54 14.25
C ASP A 159 13.57 -1.22 13.74
N PRO A 160 14.51 -0.60 14.47
CA PRO A 160 15.14 0.66 14.05
C PRO A 160 15.72 0.62 12.63
N ALA A 161 16.40 -0.45 12.23
CA ALA A 161 17.04 -0.54 10.92
C ALA A 161 16.00 -0.66 9.80
N VAL A 162 14.98 -1.48 10.01
CA VAL A 162 13.82 -1.63 9.10
C VAL A 162 13.06 -0.32 8.96
N ARG A 163 12.89 0.41 10.07
CA ARG A 163 12.18 1.69 10.08
C ARG A 163 12.97 2.76 9.32
N GLU A 164 14.29 2.79 9.49
CA GLU A 164 15.17 3.71 8.78
C GLU A 164 15.14 3.47 7.27
N SER A 165 15.28 2.21 6.83
CA SER A 165 15.20 1.87 5.41
C SER A 165 13.82 2.13 4.81
N TYR A 166 12.74 1.91 5.58
CA TYR A 166 11.40 2.30 5.15
C TYR A 166 11.25 3.81 4.96
N GLN A 167 11.82 4.61 5.87
CA GLN A 167 11.79 6.06 5.76
C GLN A 167 12.57 6.54 4.53
N GLU A 168 13.74 5.97 4.28
CA GLU A 168 14.55 6.28 3.09
C GLU A 168 13.82 5.93 1.79
N PHE A 169 13.13 4.79 1.76
CA PHE A 169 12.24 4.43 0.66
C PHE A 169 11.14 5.47 0.45
N GLN A 170 10.42 5.85 1.51
CA GLN A 170 9.37 6.86 1.43
C GLN A 170 9.88 8.22 0.97
N ASP A 171 11.04 8.65 1.46
CA ASP A 171 11.64 9.94 1.10
C ASP A 171 12.09 9.93 -0.37
N THR A 172 12.61 8.82 -0.85
CA THR A 172 13.01 8.63 -2.26
C THR A 172 11.78 8.67 -3.18
N VAL A 173 10.70 7.99 -2.80
CA VAL A 173 9.42 8.04 -3.54
C VAL A 173 8.88 9.47 -3.57
N LEU A 174 8.81 10.14 -2.41
CA LEU A 174 8.29 11.49 -2.30
C LEU A 174 9.12 12.51 -3.10
N ALA A 175 10.44 12.40 -3.05
CA ALA A 175 11.33 13.23 -3.88
C ALA A 175 11.01 13.04 -5.36
N ARG A 176 10.83 11.80 -5.80
CA ARG A 176 10.50 11.51 -7.20
C ARG A 176 9.11 11.98 -7.60
N MET A 177 8.11 11.86 -6.71
CA MET A 177 6.78 12.40 -6.94
C MET A 177 6.81 13.93 -7.14
N LYS A 178 7.59 14.65 -6.32
CA LYS A 178 7.77 16.11 -6.46
C LYS A 178 8.46 16.51 -7.77
N GLU A 179 9.34 15.67 -8.31
CA GLU A 179 9.96 15.90 -9.61
C GLU A 179 8.98 15.67 -10.77
N LEU A 180 8.13 14.66 -10.67
CA LEU A 180 7.10 14.34 -11.68
C LEU A 180 5.97 15.36 -11.67
N GLU A 181 5.53 15.75 -10.47
CA GLU A 181 4.43 16.67 -10.25
C GLU A 181 4.80 17.63 -9.11
N PRO A 182 5.25 18.87 -9.43
CA PRO A 182 5.65 19.85 -8.42
C PRO A 182 4.54 20.19 -7.41
N GLU A 183 3.28 20.07 -7.83
CA GLU A 183 2.09 20.25 -6.98
C GLU A 183 1.86 19.10 -5.99
N THR A 184 2.68 18.05 -5.98
CA THR A 184 2.54 16.91 -5.04
C THR A 184 2.48 17.38 -3.58
N ALA A 185 3.26 18.41 -3.21
CA ALA A 185 3.23 18.96 -1.86
C ALA A 185 1.86 19.56 -1.52
N ASP A 186 1.24 20.25 -2.48
CA ASP A 186 -0.08 20.87 -2.32
C ASP A 186 -1.18 19.80 -2.29
N LEU A 187 -1.07 18.75 -3.11
CA LEU A 187 -1.99 17.60 -3.06
C LEU A 187 -1.97 16.90 -1.71
N LEU A 188 -0.78 16.66 -1.16
CA LEU A 188 -0.62 16.04 0.16
C LEU A 188 -1.19 16.94 1.27
N ALA A 189 -1.00 18.25 1.17
CA ALA A 189 -1.57 19.22 2.11
C ALA A 189 -3.11 19.26 2.03
N GLN A 190 -3.67 19.35 0.82
CA GLN A 190 -5.13 19.33 0.59
C GLN A 190 -5.76 18.05 1.11
N ARG A 191 -5.11 16.90 0.87
CA ARG A 191 -5.54 15.62 1.41
C ARG A 191 -5.62 15.63 2.93
N ALA A 192 -4.59 16.17 3.60
CA ALA A 192 -4.54 16.22 5.05
C ALA A 192 -5.66 17.10 5.62
N GLU A 193 -5.87 18.28 5.03
CA GLU A 193 -6.96 19.19 5.41
C GLU A 193 -8.34 18.55 5.24
N LEU A 194 -8.58 17.91 4.09
CA LEU A 194 -9.85 17.23 3.83
C LEU A 194 -10.06 16.03 4.75
N ALA A 195 -9.00 15.33 5.15
CA ALA A 195 -9.10 14.20 6.07
C ALA A 195 -9.50 14.67 7.48
N GLU A 196 -8.93 15.78 7.95
CA GLU A 196 -9.32 16.42 9.21
C GLU A 196 -10.77 16.91 9.15
N ARG A 197 -11.17 17.52 8.02
CA ARG A 197 -12.57 17.96 7.82
C ARG A 197 -13.53 16.79 7.78
N PHE A 198 -13.15 15.68 7.15
CA PHE A 198 -13.96 14.46 7.11
C PHE A 198 -14.18 13.89 8.51
N GLU A 199 -13.12 13.79 9.32
CA GLU A 199 -13.19 13.32 10.71
C GLU A 199 -14.08 14.24 11.55
N ALA A 200 -13.90 15.56 11.43
CA ALA A 200 -14.71 16.54 12.15
C ALA A 200 -16.20 16.52 11.78
N LEU A 201 -16.54 16.20 10.52
CA LEU A 201 -17.92 16.06 10.06
C LEU A 201 -18.51 14.68 10.39
N SER A 202 -17.70 13.63 10.47
CA SER A 202 -18.16 12.28 10.84
C SER A 202 -18.44 12.12 12.34
N ASP A 203 -17.80 12.94 13.17
CA ASP A 203 -17.95 12.91 14.63
C ASP A 203 -19.12 13.77 15.14
N GLN A 204 -19.85 14.46 14.27
CA GLN A 204 -21.02 15.24 14.66
C GLN A 204 -22.20 14.31 14.97
N PRO A 205 -22.84 14.43 16.16
CA PRO A 205 -24.03 13.66 16.46
C PRO A 205 -25.18 14.07 15.52
N MET A 206 -25.75 13.07 14.85
CA MET A 206 -26.95 13.17 14.02
C MET A 206 -28.20 13.54 14.84
#